data_AF-A0A3D9BVK4-F1
#
_entry.id   AF-A0A3D9BVK4-F1
#
_cell.length_a   1.000
_cell.length_b   1.000
_cell.length_c   1.000
_cell.angle_alpha   90.00
_cell.angle_beta   90.00
_cell.angle_gamma   90.00
#
_symmetry.space_group_name_H-M   'P 1'
#
loop_
_entity.id
_entity.type
_entity.pdbx_description
1 polymer ?
#
loop_
_entity_poly.entity_id
_entity_poly.type
_entity_poly.pdbx_seq_one_letter_code
_entity_poly.pdbx_strand_id
1 'polypeptide(L)'
;MFRKNLFFLLCFISVIVLSQQNQKPVDLKIKEDFTHQWTKTVFPKLWAGFQRETVRSYDSKNKNIGISYVQKQSKKNKTVLTIYIYPKSEINNQSLRDEFLSYLVAINKNSQSYVEMKPLFGKLSNDKLHVHYIYSLFKNSMVEADFFNGVRPVEKKSLLAIYESGGWTFKIRISSDEMTNEQLIDLKQKTENYFSVLDIAATKTLPTNDSPDILLSPVVKRDSMMAKATIASAEAKIEWLKNNSDIKDIMTGFNDMKIESEIYATEKMLQFFKTNKSNWKITPETQKYFEDMILISDNKQIKNYIYDKYMGVIDYPEGEIHKKSYAQFKTDHKISKELDEIYFKLFYNLD
;
A
#
# COMPACT_ATOMS: atom_id res chain seq x y z
N MET A 1 -25.72 -39.40 28.20
CA MET A 1 -25.97 -39.31 26.74
C MET A 1 -25.75 -37.91 26.15
N PHE A 2 -25.73 -36.82 26.93
CA PHE A 2 -25.65 -35.44 26.42
C PHE A 2 -24.24 -34.88 26.07
N ARG A 3 -23.14 -35.55 26.43
CA ARG A 3 -21.77 -35.02 26.20
C ARG A 3 -21.22 -35.23 24.77
N LYS A 4 -21.73 -36.20 24.01
CA LYS A 4 -21.24 -36.48 22.64
C LYS A 4 -21.84 -35.55 21.58
N ASN A 5 -23.04 -35.02 21.80
CA ASN A 5 -23.72 -34.15 20.84
C ASN A 5 -23.24 -32.69 20.91
N LEU A 6 -22.68 -32.24 22.03
CA LEU A 6 -22.15 -30.88 22.18
C LEU A 6 -20.85 -30.67 21.36
N PHE A 7 -20.03 -31.72 21.26
CA PHE A 7 -18.79 -31.69 20.48
C PHE A 7 -19.06 -31.61 18.97
N PHE A 8 -20.08 -32.33 18.49
CA PHE A 8 -20.53 -32.25 17.10
C PHE A 8 -21.10 -30.86 16.76
N LEU A 9 -21.83 -30.22 17.68
CA LEU A 9 -22.37 -28.88 17.47
C LEU A 9 -21.26 -27.81 17.37
N LEU A 10 -20.22 -27.92 18.22
CA LEU A 10 -19.04 -27.06 18.18
C LEU A 10 -18.20 -27.23 16.91
N CYS A 11 -18.07 -28.45 16.39
CA CYS A 11 -17.38 -28.71 15.12
C CYS A 11 -18.15 -28.18 13.90
N PHE A 12 -19.49 -28.12 13.93
CA PHE A 12 -20.26 -27.53 12.83
C PHE A 12 -20.19 -26.00 12.81
N ILE A 13 -20.10 -25.35 13.98
CA ILE A 13 -19.99 -23.88 14.07
C ILE A 13 -18.64 -23.41 13.52
N SER A 14 -17.54 -24.14 13.76
CA SER A 14 -16.21 -23.77 13.27
C SER A 14 -16.08 -23.85 11.74
N VAL A 15 -16.78 -24.77 11.08
CA VAL A 15 -16.80 -24.87 9.59
C VAL A 15 -17.55 -23.71 8.96
N ILE A 16 -18.61 -23.19 9.60
CA ILE A 16 -19.41 -22.06 9.08
C ILE A 16 -18.65 -20.73 9.19
N VAL A 17 -17.78 -20.57 10.20
CA VAL A 17 -16.96 -19.34 10.35
C VAL A 17 -15.81 -19.30 9.33
N LEU A 18 -15.21 -20.44 8.98
CA LEU A 18 -14.12 -20.54 8.00
C LEU A 18 -14.58 -20.51 6.53
N SER A 19 -15.88 -20.71 6.25
CA SER A 19 -16.45 -20.69 4.88
C SER A 19 -16.81 -19.29 4.35
N GLN A 20 -16.54 -18.21 5.08
CA GLN A 20 -17.06 -16.88 4.71
C GLN A 20 -16.27 -16.14 3.60
N GLN A 21 -15.13 -16.68 3.16
CA GLN A 21 -14.44 -16.20 1.95
C GLN A 21 -14.87 -17.04 0.75
N ASN A 22 -15.32 -16.37 -0.32
CA ASN A 22 -15.60 -17.07 -1.57
C ASN A 22 -14.29 -17.70 -2.07
N GLN A 23 -14.29 -19.01 -2.32
CA GLN A 23 -13.11 -19.70 -2.87
C GLN A 23 -12.69 -19.15 -4.25
N LYS A 24 -13.61 -18.48 -4.96
CA LYS A 24 -13.38 -17.73 -6.20
C LYS A 24 -14.24 -16.47 -6.25
N PRO A 25 -13.75 -15.37 -6.84
CA PRO A 25 -14.56 -14.17 -7.05
C PRO A 25 -15.82 -14.48 -7.89
N VAL A 26 -16.94 -13.80 -7.61
CA VAL A 26 -18.23 -14.01 -8.28
C VAL A 26 -18.69 -12.71 -8.93
N ASP A 27 -19.10 -12.77 -10.20
CA ASP A 27 -19.72 -11.65 -10.89
C ASP A 27 -21.20 -11.54 -10.50
N LEU A 28 -21.58 -10.41 -9.90
CA LEU A 28 -22.93 -10.12 -9.47
C LEU A 28 -23.79 -9.72 -10.67
N LYS A 29 -24.96 -10.34 -10.80
CA LYS A 29 -25.94 -10.06 -11.88
C LYS A 29 -26.73 -8.78 -11.58
N ILE A 30 -26.09 -7.62 -11.68
CA ILE A 30 -26.72 -6.31 -11.41
C ILE A 30 -26.97 -5.57 -12.73
N LYS A 31 -28.24 -5.35 -13.08
CA LYS A 31 -28.65 -4.68 -14.33
C LYS A 31 -28.85 -3.17 -14.22
N GLU A 32 -29.10 -2.70 -13.00
CA GLU A 32 -29.33 -1.29 -12.65
C GLU A 32 -28.11 -0.72 -11.91
N ASP A 33 -28.27 0.42 -11.24
CA ASP A 33 -27.24 0.96 -10.37
C ASP A 33 -26.93 0.00 -9.21
N PHE A 34 -25.65 -0.09 -8.86
CA PHE A 34 -25.19 -0.93 -7.76
C PHE A 34 -24.80 -0.07 -6.57
N THR A 35 -25.43 -0.28 -5.40
CA THR A 35 -25.03 0.41 -4.17
C THR A 35 -24.20 -0.53 -3.30
N HIS A 36 -22.96 -0.14 -3.02
CA HIS A 36 -22.12 -0.85 -2.05
C HIS A 36 -22.63 -0.57 -0.63
N GLN A 37 -23.25 -1.56 -0.01
CA GLN A 37 -24.01 -1.38 1.24
C GLN A 37 -23.16 -0.89 2.42
N TRP A 38 -21.86 -1.15 2.41
CA TRP A 38 -20.96 -0.83 3.52
C TRP A 38 -20.42 0.59 3.47
N THR A 39 -20.10 1.09 2.28
CA THR A 39 -19.60 2.47 2.10
C THR A 39 -20.68 3.43 1.59
N LYS A 40 -21.87 2.92 1.27
CA LYS A 40 -23.00 3.63 0.63
C LYS A 40 -22.68 4.23 -0.74
N THR A 41 -21.53 3.91 -1.31
CA THR A 41 -21.12 4.36 -2.64
C THR A 41 -22.05 3.77 -3.71
N VAL A 42 -22.59 4.64 -4.56
CA VAL A 42 -23.44 4.25 -5.69
C VAL A 42 -22.60 4.16 -6.97
N PHE A 43 -22.65 3.00 -7.61
CA PHE A 43 -22.01 2.70 -8.88
C PHE A 43 -23.08 2.62 -9.98
N PRO A 44 -23.31 3.73 -10.70
CA PRO A 44 -24.36 3.77 -11.69
C PRO A 44 -24.07 2.85 -12.88
N LYS A 45 -25.10 2.50 -13.63
CA LYS A 45 -24.95 1.70 -14.86
C LYS A 45 -24.15 2.44 -15.95
N LEU A 46 -24.32 3.75 -16.05
CA LEU A 46 -23.60 4.63 -16.98
C LEU A 46 -23.01 5.79 -16.20
N TRP A 47 -21.72 6.06 -16.39
CA TRP A 47 -21.02 7.16 -15.73
C TRP A 47 -19.99 7.80 -16.64
N ALA A 48 -20.08 9.10 -16.86
CA ALA A 48 -19.12 9.87 -17.66
C ALA A 48 -18.82 9.26 -19.04
N GLY A 49 -19.83 8.65 -19.69
CA GLY A 49 -19.68 7.97 -20.98
C GLY A 49 -19.06 6.56 -20.90
N PHE A 50 -18.83 6.03 -19.71
CA PHE A 50 -18.46 4.65 -19.47
C PHE A 50 -19.67 3.79 -19.07
N GLN A 51 -19.78 2.61 -19.67
CA GLN A 51 -20.76 1.61 -19.32
C GLN A 51 -20.20 0.69 -18.23
N ARG A 52 -20.93 0.47 -17.14
CA ARG A 52 -20.59 -0.54 -16.13
C ARG A 52 -20.80 -1.93 -16.72
N GLU A 53 -19.73 -2.71 -16.78
CA GLU A 53 -19.73 -4.07 -17.34
C GLU A 53 -19.82 -5.13 -16.23
N THR A 54 -19.07 -4.94 -15.13
CA THR A 54 -19.00 -5.93 -14.05
C THR A 54 -19.08 -5.30 -12.68
N VAL A 55 -19.73 -6.02 -11.77
CA VAL A 55 -19.56 -5.89 -10.31
C VAL A 55 -19.09 -7.25 -9.84
N ARG A 56 -17.83 -7.35 -9.44
CA ARG A 56 -17.22 -8.58 -8.95
C ARG A 56 -17.11 -8.53 -7.44
N SER A 57 -17.60 -9.57 -6.77
CA SER A 57 -17.46 -9.73 -5.33
C SER A 57 -16.37 -10.75 -5.00
N TYR A 58 -15.54 -10.43 -4.03
CA TYR A 58 -14.44 -11.27 -3.56
C TYR A 58 -14.74 -11.94 -2.21
N ASP A 59 -15.86 -11.60 -1.57
CA ASP A 59 -16.33 -12.25 -0.34
C ASP A 59 -17.85 -12.44 -0.33
N SER A 60 -18.33 -13.32 0.54
CA SER A 60 -19.75 -13.68 0.60
C SER A 60 -20.67 -12.52 1.02
N LYS A 61 -20.14 -11.50 1.70
CA LYS A 61 -20.87 -10.32 2.20
C LYS A 61 -20.77 -9.12 1.26
N ASN A 62 -20.10 -9.27 0.12
CA ASN A 62 -19.85 -8.21 -0.85
C ASN A 62 -19.20 -6.96 -0.21
N LYS A 63 -18.29 -7.13 0.75
CA LYS A 63 -17.51 -6.03 1.36
C LYS A 63 -16.31 -5.63 0.49
N ASN A 64 -15.73 -6.61 -0.17
CA ASN A 64 -14.62 -6.53 -1.09
C ASN A 64 -15.18 -6.69 -2.50
N ILE A 65 -15.17 -5.58 -3.24
CA ILE A 65 -15.75 -5.47 -4.56
C ILE A 65 -14.76 -4.88 -5.56
N GLY A 66 -14.90 -5.31 -6.81
CA GLY A 66 -14.28 -4.70 -7.99
C GLY A 66 -15.35 -4.30 -8.99
N ILE A 67 -15.35 -3.05 -9.42
CA ILE A 67 -16.32 -2.50 -10.37
C ILE A 67 -15.57 -2.11 -11.63
N SER A 68 -15.94 -2.67 -12.79
CA SER A 68 -15.33 -2.28 -14.06
C SER A 68 -16.30 -1.51 -14.94
N TYR A 69 -15.83 -0.37 -15.40
CA TYR A 69 -16.45 0.53 -16.36
C TYR A 69 -15.64 0.50 -17.65
N VAL A 70 -16.32 0.42 -18.79
CA VAL A 70 -15.69 0.37 -20.11
C VAL A 70 -16.26 1.47 -21.00
N GLN A 71 -15.36 2.22 -21.62
CA GLN A 71 -15.67 3.15 -22.69
C GLN A 71 -15.02 2.63 -23.98
N LYS A 72 -15.84 2.35 -25.00
CA LYS A 72 -15.37 1.92 -26.32
C LYS A 72 -15.52 3.10 -27.29
N GLN A 73 -14.40 3.59 -27.81
CA GLN A 73 -14.41 4.64 -28.85
C GLN A 73 -14.52 4.01 -30.25
N SER A 74 -14.00 2.79 -30.41
CA SER A 74 -14.14 1.98 -31.62
C SER A 74 -14.19 0.49 -31.26
N LYS A 75 -14.32 -0.39 -32.27
CA LYS A 75 -14.20 -1.85 -32.05
C LYS A 75 -12.84 -2.27 -31.49
N LYS A 76 -11.79 -1.44 -31.69
CA LYS A 76 -10.40 -1.75 -31.31
C LYS A 76 -9.90 -0.94 -30.12
N ASN A 77 -10.49 0.22 -29.84
CA ASN A 77 -10.00 1.15 -28.83
C ASN A 77 -10.94 1.19 -27.64
N LYS A 78 -10.43 0.79 -26.48
CA LYS A 78 -11.17 0.78 -25.22
C LYS A 78 -10.36 1.42 -24.10
N THR A 79 -11.08 2.09 -23.22
CA THR A 79 -10.59 2.48 -21.90
C THR A 79 -11.36 1.68 -20.87
N VAL A 80 -10.64 1.04 -19.95
CA VAL A 80 -11.19 0.28 -18.83
C VAL A 80 -10.81 0.99 -17.55
N LEU A 81 -11.81 1.44 -16.80
CA LEU A 81 -11.68 1.91 -15.42
C LEU A 81 -12.13 0.80 -14.50
N THR A 82 -11.29 0.37 -13.57
CA THR A 82 -11.67 -0.56 -12.50
C THR A 82 -11.44 0.08 -11.14
N ILE A 83 -12.49 0.09 -10.33
CA ILE A 83 -12.49 0.60 -8.96
C ILE A 83 -12.58 -0.59 -8.01
N TYR A 84 -11.72 -0.64 -7.01
CA TYR A 84 -11.78 -1.63 -5.94
C TYR A 84 -12.06 -0.94 -4.62
N ILE A 85 -12.96 -1.54 -3.84
CA ILE A 85 -13.22 -1.18 -2.46
C ILE A 85 -13.13 -2.46 -1.63
N TYR A 86 -12.27 -2.48 -0.62
CA TYR A 86 -12.18 -3.63 0.28
C TYR A 86 -11.82 -3.20 1.71
N PRO A 87 -12.33 -3.92 2.73
CA PRO A 87 -12.09 -3.57 4.12
C PRO A 87 -10.67 -3.95 4.55
N LYS A 88 -10.19 -3.26 5.58
CA LYS A 88 -8.98 -3.59 6.33
C LYS A 88 -9.36 -4.02 7.74
N SER A 89 -8.80 -5.14 8.19
CA SER A 89 -8.82 -5.57 9.60
C SER A 89 -7.69 -4.91 10.40
N GLU A 90 -6.57 -4.65 9.75
CA GLU A 90 -5.40 -3.96 10.29
C GLU A 90 -4.96 -2.88 9.31
N ILE A 91 -4.59 -1.71 9.82
CA ILE A 91 -3.84 -0.71 9.04
C ILE A 91 -2.47 -0.56 9.68
N ASN A 92 -1.44 -0.68 8.85
CA ASN A 92 -0.08 -0.42 9.26
C ASN A 92 0.57 0.66 8.40
N ASN A 93 1.61 1.29 8.93
CA ASN A 93 2.31 2.39 8.28
C ASN A 93 2.91 2.03 6.90
N GLN A 94 3.00 0.75 6.57
CA GLN A 94 3.62 0.24 5.33
C GLN A 94 2.60 -0.12 4.26
N SER A 95 1.31 -0.19 4.63
CA SER A 95 0.26 -0.80 3.80
C SER A 95 0.17 -0.19 2.41
N LEU A 96 0.31 1.12 2.31
CA LEU A 96 0.22 1.82 1.04
C LEU A 96 1.42 1.52 0.12
N ARG A 97 2.64 1.41 0.68
CA ARG A 97 3.85 0.97 -0.05
C ARG A 97 3.71 -0.49 -0.48
N ASP A 98 3.34 -1.37 0.43
CA ASP A 98 3.27 -2.81 0.19
C ASP A 98 2.26 -3.13 -0.91
N GLU A 99 1.12 -2.43 -0.95
CA GLU A 99 0.14 -2.60 -2.02
C GLU A 99 0.66 -2.10 -3.38
N PHE A 100 1.37 -0.98 -3.40
CA PHE A 100 1.98 -0.45 -4.63
C PHE A 100 3.04 -1.42 -5.19
N LEU A 101 3.95 -1.89 -4.33
CA LEU A 101 4.99 -2.86 -4.70
C LEU A 101 4.39 -4.21 -5.11
N SER A 102 3.37 -4.69 -4.39
CA SER A 102 2.65 -5.91 -4.77
C SER A 102 2.02 -5.80 -6.14
N TYR A 103 1.47 -4.63 -6.49
CA TYR A 103 0.97 -4.39 -7.84
C TYR A 103 2.09 -4.34 -8.88
N LEU A 104 3.20 -3.66 -8.59
CA LEU A 104 4.37 -3.62 -9.48
C LEU A 104 4.90 -5.03 -9.81
N VAL A 105 4.97 -5.91 -8.81
CA VAL A 105 5.33 -7.32 -8.99
C VAL A 105 4.28 -8.04 -9.85
N ALA A 106 2.99 -7.86 -9.55
CA ALA A 106 1.93 -8.50 -10.30
C ALA A 106 1.89 -8.06 -11.76
N ILE A 107 2.04 -6.76 -12.05
CA ILE A 107 1.99 -6.26 -13.43
C ILE A 107 3.20 -6.72 -14.24
N ASN A 108 4.41 -6.75 -13.66
CA ASN A 108 5.59 -7.27 -14.33
C ASN A 108 5.51 -8.77 -14.63
N LYS A 109 4.82 -9.55 -13.79
CA LYS A 109 4.55 -10.97 -14.07
C LYS A 109 3.55 -11.20 -15.21
N ASN A 110 2.68 -10.23 -15.49
CA ASN A 110 1.60 -10.35 -16.48
C ASN A 110 1.85 -9.54 -17.76
N SER A 111 2.88 -8.70 -17.79
CA SER A 111 3.26 -7.89 -18.94
C SER A 111 4.29 -8.63 -19.80
N GLN A 112 4.24 -8.43 -21.12
CA GLN A 112 5.26 -8.95 -22.05
C GLN A 112 6.56 -8.14 -22.04
N SER A 113 6.52 -6.94 -21.46
CA SER A 113 7.69 -6.07 -21.29
C SER A 113 7.83 -5.65 -19.83
N TYR A 114 9.06 -5.33 -19.43
CA TYR A 114 9.33 -4.73 -18.12
C TYR A 114 8.52 -3.45 -17.96
N VAL A 115 7.81 -3.34 -16.84
CA VAL A 115 7.01 -2.19 -16.47
C VAL A 115 7.72 -1.45 -15.36
N GLU A 116 8.18 -0.25 -15.69
CA GLU A 116 8.65 0.72 -14.72
C GLU A 116 7.46 1.52 -14.18
N MET A 117 7.33 1.61 -12.86
CA MET A 117 6.35 2.46 -12.20
C MET A 117 7.06 3.46 -11.29
N LYS A 118 7.04 4.74 -11.68
CA LYS A 118 7.50 5.82 -10.81
C LYS A 118 6.36 6.19 -9.84
N PRO A 119 6.57 6.09 -8.52
CA PRO A 119 5.55 6.48 -7.56
C PRO A 119 5.40 8.01 -7.54
N LEU A 120 4.16 8.45 -7.44
CA LEU A 120 3.76 9.84 -7.24
C LEU A 120 2.81 9.88 -6.04
N PHE A 121 2.95 10.89 -5.20
CA PHE A 121 2.21 11.01 -3.95
C PHE A 121 1.21 12.15 -4.02
N GLY A 122 0.14 12.06 -3.24
CA GLY A 122 -0.81 13.15 -3.11
C GLY A 122 -1.76 12.96 -1.94
N LYS A 123 -2.58 13.99 -1.74
CA LYS A 123 -3.51 14.09 -0.62
C LYS A 123 -4.84 14.67 -1.08
N LEU A 124 -5.93 13.99 -0.75
CA LEU A 124 -7.28 14.54 -0.82
C LEU A 124 -7.63 15.15 0.54
N SER A 125 -8.41 16.23 0.57
CA SER A 125 -8.70 16.93 1.82
C SER A 125 -10.09 17.55 1.82
N ASN A 126 -10.76 17.50 2.97
CA ASN A 126 -11.93 18.31 3.29
C ASN A 126 -11.82 18.83 4.74
N ASP A 127 -12.91 19.43 5.24
CA ASP A 127 -12.93 20.00 6.59
C ASP A 127 -12.76 18.96 7.71
N LYS A 128 -13.01 17.68 7.44
CA LYS A 128 -13.06 16.60 8.45
C LYS A 128 -11.85 15.68 8.46
N LEU A 129 -11.30 15.35 7.29
CA LEU A 129 -10.23 14.37 7.16
C LEU A 129 -9.38 14.62 5.91
N HIS A 130 -8.19 14.02 5.89
CA HIS A 130 -7.34 13.93 4.72
C HIS A 130 -7.19 12.47 4.31
N VAL A 131 -7.05 12.18 3.02
CA VAL A 131 -6.74 10.84 2.51
C VAL A 131 -5.47 10.92 1.69
N HIS A 132 -4.43 10.22 2.14
CA HIS A 132 -3.17 10.08 1.39
C HIS A 132 -3.29 9.00 0.34
N TYR A 133 -2.59 9.20 -0.78
CA TYR A 133 -2.57 8.24 -1.86
C TYR A 133 -1.23 8.19 -2.58
N ILE A 134 -0.98 7.03 -3.17
CA ILE A 134 0.12 6.79 -4.10
C ILE A 134 -0.48 6.45 -5.47
N TYR A 135 0.11 6.99 -6.53
CA TYR A 135 -0.29 6.68 -7.89
C TYR A 135 0.90 6.60 -8.82
N SER A 136 0.69 6.01 -9.99
CA SER A 136 1.70 5.95 -11.04
C SER A 136 1.04 5.87 -12.41
N LEU A 137 1.66 6.54 -13.37
CA LEU A 137 1.40 6.42 -14.81
C LEU A 137 2.49 5.56 -15.42
N PHE A 138 2.10 4.55 -16.19
CA PHE A 138 3.05 3.62 -16.79
C PHE A 138 2.52 3.06 -18.10
N LYS A 139 3.42 2.49 -18.89
CA LYS A 139 3.07 1.69 -20.06
C LYS A 139 3.22 0.21 -19.72
N ASN A 140 2.34 -0.61 -20.23
CA ASN A 140 2.44 -2.06 -20.11
C ASN A 140 1.97 -2.75 -21.39
N SER A 141 2.50 -3.93 -21.65
CA SER A 141 2.12 -4.74 -22.81
C SER A 141 1.27 -5.91 -22.34
N MET A 142 -0.04 -5.80 -22.54
CA MET A 142 -0.99 -6.86 -22.18
C MET A 142 -1.19 -7.80 -23.36
N VAL A 143 -1.43 -9.07 -23.07
CA VAL A 143 -1.76 -10.06 -24.08
C VAL A 143 -3.25 -10.02 -24.34
N GLU A 144 -3.66 -9.76 -25.58
CA GLU A 144 -5.03 -9.92 -26.05
C GLU A 144 -5.12 -11.12 -27.01
N ALA A 145 -6.27 -11.79 -27.06
CA ALA A 145 -6.50 -12.89 -27.98
C ALA A 145 -6.51 -12.36 -29.43
N ASP A 146 -5.76 -13.02 -30.31
CA ASP A 146 -5.68 -12.70 -31.73
C ASP A 146 -6.20 -13.89 -32.54
N PHE A 147 -7.15 -13.65 -33.44
CA PHE A 147 -7.79 -14.72 -34.19
C PHE A 147 -6.83 -15.48 -35.12
N PHE A 148 -5.80 -14.81 -35.63
CA PHE A 148 -4.84 -15.41 -36.57
C PHE A 148 -3.59 -15.92 -35.86
N ASN A 149 -3.12 -15.21 -34.83
CA ASN A 149 -1.84 -15.47 -34.18
C ASN A 149 -1.98 -16.06 -32.76
N GLY A 150 -3.20 -16.37 -32.32
CA GLY A 150 -3.53 -16.85 -30.98
C GLY A 150 -3.50 -15.74 -29.92
N VAL A 151 -2.41 -14.95 -29.90
CA VAL A 151 -2.22 -13.83 -28.98
C VAL A 151 -1.47 -12.68 -29.65
N ARG A 152 -1.82 -11.44 -29.28
CA ARG A 152 -1.10 -10.24 -29.71
C ARG A 152 -0.78 -9.34 -28.52
N PRO A 153 0.46 -8.86 -28.37
CA PRO A 153 0.78 -7.83 -27.40
C PRO A 153 0.11 -6.51 -27.79
N VAL A 154 -0.56 -5.89 -26.83
CA VAL A 154 -1.17 -4.58 -26.98
C VAL A 154 -0.60 -3.66 -25.91
N GLU A 155 0.12 -2.64 -26.36
CA GLU A 155 0.60 -1.58 -25.48
C GLU A 155 -0.59 -0.78 -24.97
N LYS A 156 -0.64 -0.61 -23.65
CA LYS A 156 -1.64 0.22 -22.97
C LYS A 156 -0.91 1.29 -22.18
N LYS A 157 -1.52 2.48 -22.13
CA LYS A 157 -1.20 3.47 -21.10
C LYS A 157 -2.10 3.20 -19.92
N SER A 158 -1.49 3.14 -18.74
CA SER A 158 -2.16 2.71 -17.54
C SER A 158 -1.90 3.67 -16.38
N LEU A 159 -2.88 3.74 -15.49
CA LEU A 159 -2.79 4.46 -14.23
C LEU A 159 -3.20 3.51 -13.09
N LEU A 160 -2.40 3.51 -12.03
CA LEU A 160 -2.78 2.96 -10.74
C LEU A 160 -2.88 4.12 -9.74
N ALA A 161 -3.93 4.17 -8.93
CA ALA A 161 -3.96 4.99 -7.71
C ALA A 161 -4.52 4.16 -6.55
N ILE A 162 -3.86 4.20 -5.40
CA ILE A 162 -4.22 3.48 -4.18
C ILE A 162 -4.35 4.51 -3.07
N TYR A 163 -5.43 4.43 -2.30
CA TYR A 163 -5.79 5.40 -1.29
C TYR A 163 -5.87 4.74 0.09
N GLU A 164 -5.27 5.40 1.08
CA GLU A 164 -5.34 5.01 2.49
C GLU A 164 -6.60 5.64 3.11
N SER A 165 -7.73 4.95 3.00
CA SER A 165 -9.08 5.49 3.25
C SER A 165 -9.70 4.97 4.55
N GLY A 166 -8.96 5.08 5.65
CA GLY A 166 -9.37 4.53 6.94
C GLY A 166 -9.45 3.01 6.86
N GLY A 167 -10.45 2.42 7.51
CA GLY A 167 -10.72 0.98 7.48
C GLY A 167 -11.12 0.40 6.12
N TRP A 168 -10.97 1.17 5.05
CA TRP A 168 -11.14 0.77 3.67
C TRP A 168 -9.89 1.10 2.85
N THR A 169 -9.62 0.26 1.86
CA THR A 169 -8.80 0.67 0.72
C THR A 169 -9.69 0.97 -0.46
N PHE A 170 -9.50 2.15 -1.04
CA PHE A 170 -10.01 2.50 -2.35
C PHE A 170 -8.85 2.40 -3.35
N LYS A 171 -9.08 1.79 -4.52
CA LYS A 171 -8.06 1.68 -5.56
C LYS A 171 -8.65 1.87 -6.94
N ILE A 172 -8.02 2.73 -7.73
CA ILE A 172 -8.33 2.98 -9.13
C ILE A 172 -7.29 2.29 -10.00
N ARG A 173 -7.76 1.57 -11.03
CA ARG A 173 -6.93 1.12 -12.14
C ARG A 173 -7.55 1.60 -13.44
N ILE A 174 -6.76 2.26 -14.28
CA ILE A 174 -7.16 2.66 -15.62
C ILE A 174 -6.21 2.00 -16.60
N SER A 175 -6.75 1.46 -17.68
CA SER A 175 -5.97 1.00 -18.84
C SER A 175 -6.64 1.51 -20.10
N SER A 176 -5.88 2.17 -20.97
CA SER A 176 -6.38 2.80 -22.19
C SER A 176 -5.48 2.51 -23.39
N ASP A 177 -6.12 2.34 -24.54
CA ASP A 177 -5.45 2.27 -25.84
C ASP A 177 -4.94 3.64 -26.32
N GLU A 178 -5.64 4.73 -26.00
CA GLU A 178 -5.42 6.03 -26.68
C GLU A 178 -5.22 7.23 -25.73
N MET A 179 -5.71 7.17 -24.48
CA MET A 179 -5.67 8.33 -23.59
C MET A 179 -4.25 8.85 -23.37
N THR A 180 -4.07 10.17 -23.31
CA THR A 180 -2.82 10.80 -22.85
C THR A 180 -2.67 10.68 -21.33
N ASN A 181 -1.48 10.99 -20.81
CA ASN A 181 -1.25 10.98 -19.36
C ASN A 181 -2.15 12.00 -18.65
N GLU A 182 -2.36 13.17 -19.26
CA GLU A 182 -3.24 14.22 -18.75
C GLU A 182 -4.70 13.74 -18.69
N GLN A 183 -5.17 13.03 -19.72
CA GLN A 183 -6.51 12.46 -19.74
C GLN A 183 -6.69 11.34 -18.69
N LEU A 184 -5.66 10.53 -18.44
CA LEU A 184 -5.70 9.53 -17.37
C LEU A 184 -5.78 10.18 -15.98
N ILE A 185 -5.04 11.28 -15.76
CA ILE A 185 -5.09 12.05 -14.51
C ILE A 185 -6.46 12.71 -14.33
N ASP A 186 -7.02 13.31 -15.38
CA ASP A 186 -8.37 13.90 -15.34
C ASP A 186 -9.44 12.84 -15.02
N LEU A 187 -9.36 11.66 -15.64
CA LEU A 187 -10.26 10.55 -15.33
C LEU A 187 -10.11 10.06 -13.88
N LYS A 188 -8.87 9.98 -13.36
CA LYS A 188 -8.61 9.69 -11.94
C LYS A 188 -9.30 10.72 -11.05
N GLN A 189 -9.13 12.01 -11.30
CA GLN A 189 -9.74 13.10 -10.52
C GLN A 189 -11.27 13.09 -10.56
N LYS A 190 -11.86 12.87 -11.74
CA LYS A 190 -13.31 12.69 -11.88
C LYS A 190 -13.82 11.49 -11.09
N THR A 191 -13.08 10.39 -11.10
CA THR A 191 -13.40 9.17 -10.33
C THR A 191 -13.34 9.46 -8.83
N GLU A 192 -12.27 10.11 -8.35
CA GLU A 192 -12.08 10.49 -6.94
C GLU A 192 -13.26 11.32 -6.42
N ASN A 193 -13.66 12.33 -7.18
CA ASN A 193 -14.70 13.27 -6.80
C ASN A 193 -16.09 12.64 -6.85
N TYR A 194 -16.41 11.90 -7.92
CA TYR A 194 -17.74 11.34 -8.09
C TYR A 194 -18.04 10.22 -7.09
N PHE A 195 -17.09 9.30 -6.89
CA PHE A 195 -17.28 8.19 -5.96
C PHE A 195 -16.95 8.58 -4.50
N SER A 196 -16.54 9.82 -4.29
CA SER A 196 -16.27 10.46 -3.00
C SER A 196 -15.38 9.61 -2.08
N VAL A 197 -14.09 9.53 -2.43
CA VAL A 197 -13.08 8.79 -1.63
C VAL A 197 -13.06 9.27 -0.17
N LEU A 198 -13.27 10.56 0.06
CA LEU A 198 -13.33 11.15 1.40
C LEU A 198 -14.54 10.66 2.21
N ASP A 199 -15.72 10.50 1.58
CA ASP A 199 -16.90 9.96 2.27
C ASP A 199 -16.72 8.48 2.61
N ILE A 200 -16.07 7.72 1.72
CA ILE A 200 -15.71 6.32 1.98
C ILE A 200 -14.81 6.23 3.22
N ALA A 201 -13.77 7.07 3.29
CA ALA A 201 -12.86 7.12 4.43
C ALA A 201 -13.57 7.48 5.74
N ALA A 202 -14.55 8.39 5.69
CA ALA A 202 -15.32 8.80 6.85
C ALA A 202 -16.18 7.68 7.46
N THR A 203 -16.50 6.62 6.70
CA THR A 203 -17.35 5.53 7.21
C THR A 203 -16.68 4.65 8.27
N LYS A 204 -15.33 4.61 8.30
CA LYS A 204 -14.56 3.84 9.28
C LYS A 204 -13.18 4.46 9.47
N THR A 205 -13.06 5.42 10.39
CA THR A 205 -11.78 6.07 10.73
C THR A 205 -10.96 5.25 11.71
N LEU A 206 -9.65 5.54 11.82
CA LEU A 206 -8.75 4.91 12.79
C LEU A 206 -9.04 5.42 14.23
N PRO A 207 -8.73 4.61 15.26
CA PRO A 207 -8.87 5.01 16.66
C PRO A 207 -7.75 5.98 17.08
N THR A 208 -7.87 7.25 16.69
CA THR A 208 -6.80 8.26 16.87
C THR A 208 -6.43 8.63 18.31
N ASN A 209 -7.21 8.17 19.31
CA ASN A 209 -6.90 8.40 20.73
C ASN A 209 -5.90 7.39 21.28
N ASP A 210 -5.74 6.24 20.62
CA ASP A 210 -4.83 5.18 21.03
C ASP A 210 -3.48 5.36 20.32
N SER A 211 -2.40 4.88 20.94
CA SER A 211 -1.11 4.77 20.24
C SER A 211 -1.13 3.51 19.36
N PRO A 212 -0.48 3.52 18.19
CA PRO A 212 -0.39 2.31 17.38
C PRO A 212 0.47 1.27 18.09
N ASP A 213 0.13 0.00 17.89
CA ASP A 213 0.92 -1.13 18.38
C ASP A 213 2.21 -1.27 17.56
N ILE A 214 3.26 -1.78 18.22
CA ILE A 214 4.55 -2.07 17.59
C ILE A 214 4.67 -3.57 17.38
N LEU A 215 4.79 -4.02 16.12
CA LEU A 215 5.22 -5.37 15.80
C LEU A 215 6.68 -5.38 15.35
N LEU A 216 7.52 -6.09 16.11
CA LEU A 216 8.92 -6.31 15.78
C LEU A 216 9.11 -7.53 14.86
N SER A 217 9.99 -7.37 13.86
CA SER A 217 10.46 -8.48 13.03
C SER A 217 11.15 -9.55 13.90
N PRO A 218 11.04 -10.84 13.57
CA PRO A 218 11.80 -11.89 14.27
C PRO A 218 13.31 -11.66 14.25
N VAL A 219 13.85 -11.05 13.18
CA VAL A 219 15.30 -10.87 13.00
C VAL A 219 15.89 -9.95 14.07
N VAL A 220 15.15 -8.94 14.55
CA VAL A 220 15.67 -8.03 15.58
C VAL A 220 15.74 -8.66 16.97
N LYS A 221 15.10 -9.81 17.18
CA LYS A 221 15.10 -10.51 18.46
C LYS A 221 16.36 -11.36 18.68
N ARG A 222 17.32 -11.33 17.75
CA ARG A 222 18.60 -12.07 17.83
C ARG A 222 19.48 -11.65 19.01
N ASP A 223 19.45 -10.38 19.38
CA ASP A 223 20.10 -9.85 20.59
C ASP A 223 19.33 -8.68 21.20
N SER A 224 19.72 -8.31 22.42
CA SER A 224 19.03 -7.26 23.17
C SER A 224 19.32 -5.86 22.65
N MET A 225 20.51 -5.60 22.10
CA MET A 225 20.81 -4.28 21.53
C MET A 225 19.92 -3.97 20.33
N MET A 226 19.85 -4.88 19.36
CA MET A 226 19.04 -4.71 18.16
C MET A 226 17.58 -4.52 18.51
N ALA A 227 17.02 -5.39 19.35
CA ALA A 227 15.63 -5.29 19.79
C ALA A 227 15.34 -3.95 20.48
N LYS A 228 16.18 -3.51 21.42
CA LYS A 228 15.95 -2.27 22.17
C LYS A 228 16.13 -1.01 21.31
N ALA A 229 17.12 -0.99 20.42
CA ALA A 229 17.31 0.10 19.48
C ALA A 229 16.14 0.20 18.48
N THR A 230 15.64 -0.93 17.98
CA THR A 230 14.44 -0.96 17.12
C THR A 230 13.19 -0.47 17.86
N ILE A 231 13.00 -0.85 19.13
CA ILE A 231 11.90 -0.31 19.95
C ILE A 231 12.02 1.20 20.10
N ALA A 232 13.22 1.72 20.42
CA ALA A 232 13.45 3.16 20.52
C ALA A 232 13.17 3.89 19.20
N SER A 233 13.49 3.27 18.07
CA SER A 233 13.17 3.79 16.72
C SER A 233 11.66 3.85 16.49
N ALA A 234 10.93 2.78 16.84
CA ALA A 234 9.48 2.70 16.69
C ALA A 234 8.75 3.72 17.58
N GLU A 235 9.13 3.82 18.85
CA GLU A 235 8.58 4.81 19.79
C GLU A 235 8.85 6.25 19.33
N ALA A 236 10.07 6.53 18.85
CA ALA A 236 10.40 7.82 18.26
C ALA A 236 9.54 8.15 17.03
N LYS A 237 9.24 7.16 16.19
CA LYS A 237 8.37 7.36 15.03
C LYS A 237 6.94 7.69 15.46
N ILE A 238 6.41 7.02 16.49
CA ILE A 238 5.09 7.32 17.07
C ILE A 238 5.07 8.75 17.62
N GLU A 239 6.10 9.15 18.37
CA GLU A 239 6.26 10.50 18.90
C GLU A 239 6.28 11.54 17.77
N TRP A 240 7.08 11.29 16.73
CA TRP A 240 7.17 12.18 15.58
C TRP A 240 5.82 12.36 14.89
N LEU A 241 5.08 11.26 14.66
CA LEU A 241 3.76 11.28 14.05
C LEU A 241 2.78 12.11 14.88
N LYS A 242 2.78 11.94 16.20
CA LYS A 242 1.93 12.70 17.14
C LYS A 242 2.20 14.20 17.10
N ASN A 243 3.46 14.59 16.95
CA ASN A 243 3.88 15.99 17.04
C ASN A 243 3.88 16.73 15.68
N ASN A 244 3.92 16.00 14.57
CA ASN A 244 4.11 16.59 13.23
C ASN A 244 3.00 16.24 12.22
N SER A 245 2.10 15.31 12.52
CA SER A 245 0.97 14.97 11.64
C SER A 245 -0.32 15.66 12.09
N ASP A 246 -1.12 16.11 11.13
CA ASP A 246 -2.49 16.55 11.41
C ASP A 246 -3.32 15.34 11.86
N ILE A 247 -4.16 15.50 12.88
CA ILE A 247 -5.10 14.46 13.31
C ILE A 247 -5.97 13.99 12.14
N LYS A 248 -6.30 14.89 11.21
CA LYS A 248 -7.04 14.59 9.98
C LYS A 248 -6.31 13.61 9.05
N ASP A 249 -4.98 13.62 9.06
CA ASP A 249 -4.17 12.62 8.33
C ASP A 249 -4.29 11.26 9.04
N ILE A 250 -4.08 11.24 10.36
CA ILE A 250 -4.08 10.01 11.19
C ILE A 250 -5.43 9.28 11.15
N MET A 251 -6.54 10.02 11.05
CA MET A 251 -7.90 9.47 11.01
C MET A 251 -8.14 8.50 9.85
N THR A 252 -7.37 8.57 8.76
CA THR A 252 -7.54 7.65 7.61
C THR A 252 -6.34 6.75 7.39
N GLY A 253 -5.22 6.99 8.07
CA GLY A 253 -3.98 6.28 7.82
C GLY A 253 -2.77 6.99 8.39
N PHE A 254 -1.61 6.35 8.36
CA PHE A 254 -0.37 6.91 8.90
C PHE A 254 0.82 6.31 8.15
N ASN A 255 0.73 6.38 6.82
CA ASN A 255 1.75 5.86 5.94
C ASN A 255 3.13 6.48 6.22
N ASP A 256 4.14 5.67 5.98
CA ASP A 256 5.55 6.00 6.14
C ASP A 256 6.19 6.61 4.89
N MET A 257 5.38 7.13 3.98
CA MET A 257 5.88 7.72 2.74
C MET A 257 6.54 9.08 2.96
N LYS A 258 6.23 9.78 4.06
CA LYS A 258 6.96 11.00 4.45
C LYS A 258 8.32 10.62 5.04
N ILE A 259 9.39 10.95 4.31
CA ILE A 259 10.76 10.55 4.65
C ILE A 259 11.24 11.11 5.99
N GLU A 260 10.72 12.25 6.45
CA GLU A 260 11.14 12.89 7.69
C GLU A 260 10.92 12.00 8.92
N SER A 261 9.81 11.27 8.95
CA SER A 261 9.51 10.34 10.05
C SER A 261 10.51 9.18 10.12
N GLU A 262 10.97 8.71 8.96
CA GLU A 262 11.95 7.63 8.82
C GLU A 262 13.36 8.09 9.18
N ILE A 263 13.72 9.32 8.80
CA ILE A 263 14.99 9.94 9.20
C ILE A 263 15.04 10.06 10.72
N TYR A 264 14.01 10.65 11.34
CA TYR A 264 13.95 10.84 12.79
C TYR A 264 14.03 9.51 13.55
N ALA A 265 13.26 8.50 13.11
CA ALA A 265 13.30 7.16 13.70
C ALA A 265 14.68 6.49 13.57
N THR A 266 15.34 6.66 12.41
CA THR A 266 16.69 6.12 12.15
C THR A 266 17.74 6.78 13.03
N GLU A 267 17.71 8.11 13.14
CA GLU A 267 18.61 8.88 13.99
C GLU A 267 18.47 8.49 15.47
N LYS A 268 17.23 8.27 15.93
CA LYS A 268 16.95 7.83 17.30
C LYS A 268 17.44 6.40 17.56
N MET A 269 17.34 5.52 16.58
CA MET A 269 17.94 4.18 16.65
C MET A 269 19.46 4.26 16.83
N LEU A 270 20.13 5.10 16.04
CA LEU A 270 21.58 5.31 16.12
C LEU A 270 22.00 5.98 17.43
N GLN A 271 21.23 6.97 17.89
CA GLN A 271 21.48 7.63 19.18
C GLN A 271 21.39 6.62 20.32
N PHE A 272 20.35 5.78 20.34
CA PHE A 272 20.20 4.73 21.35
C PHE A 272 21.41 3.80 21.39
N PHE A 273 21.86 3.32 20.22
CA PHE A 273 23.03 2.46 20.10
C PHE A 273 24.29 3.14 20.65
N LYS A 274 24.57 4.37 20.22
CA LYS A 274 25.77 5.14 20.65
C LYS A 274 25.80 5.32 22.18
N THR A 275 24.66 5.61 22.80
CA THR A 275 24.57 5.82 24.25
C THR A 275 24.60 4.52 25.07
N ASN A 276 24.17 3.40 24.50
CA ASN A 276 23.96 2.15 25.25
C ASN A 276 24.85 0.98 24.82
N LYS A 277 25.88 1.21 24.00
CA LYS A 277 26.73 0.14 23.43
C LYS A 277 27.32 -0.80 24.48
N SER A 278 27.65 -0.30 25.67
CA SER A 278 28.18 -1.09 26.79
C SER A 278 27.12 -1.81 27.63
N ASN A 279 25.84 -1.49 27.44
CA ASN A 279 24.77 -1.87 28.37
C ASN A 279 24.01 -3.13 27.93
N TRP A 280 24.17 -3.57 26.68
CA TRP A 280 23.39 -4.64 26.08
C TRP A 280 24.27 -5.64 25.33
N LYS A 281 23.74 -6.86 25.12
CA LYS A 281 24.41 -7.88 24.32
C LYS A 281 24.35 -7.47 22.85
N ILE A 282 25.49 -7.57 22.17
CA ILE A 282 25.65 -7.22 20.75
C ILE A 282 26.27 -8.41 20.04
N THR A 283 25.64 -8.93 18.98
CA THR A 283 26.29 -9.91 18.10
C THR A 283 27.18 -9.21 17.07
N PRO A 284 28.13 -9.92 16.43
CA PRO A 284 28.94 -9.36 15.35
C PRO A 284 28.09 -8.75 14.22
N GLU A 285 26.97 -9.37 13.86
CA GLU A 285 26.06 -8.89 12.81
C GLU A 285 25.38 -7.58 13.22
N THR A 286 24.95 -7.45 14.48
CA THR A 286 24.37 -6.21 15.00
C THR A 286 25.43 -5.11 15.11
N GLN A 287 26.65 -5.45 15.54
CA GLN A 287 27.74 -4.49 15.56
C GLN A 287 28.03 -3.95 14.15
N LYS A 288 28.13 -4.84 13.15
CA LYS A 288 28.34 -4.48 11.74
C LYS A 288 27.19 -3.64 11.17
N TYR A 289 25.94 -4.00 11.47
CA TYR A 289 24.75 -3.21 11.09
C TYR A 289 24.90 -1.75 11.55
N PHE A 290 25.20 -1.53 12.84
CA PHE A 290 25.31 -0.18 13.38
C PHE A 290 26.55 0.57 12.88
N GLU A 291 27.66 -0.12 12.65
CA GLU A 291 28.85 0.49 12.01
C GLU A 291 28.53 1.00 10.61
N ASP A 292 27.83 0.21 9.79
CA ASP A 292 27.42 0.63 8.45
C ASP A 292 26.42 1.79 8.51
N MET A 293 25.45 1.75 9.44
CA MET A 293 24.49 2.83 9.62
C MET A 293 25.13 4.13 10.13
N ILE A 294 26.15 4.04 11.00
CA ILE A 294 26.94 5.20 11.43
C ILE A 294 27.71 5.77 10.25
N LEU A 295 28.34 4.93 9.42
CA LEU A 295 29.05 5.38 8.22
C LEU A 295 28.12 6.10 7.23
N ILE A 296 26.91 5.55 7.00
CA ILE A 296 25.85 6.19 6.20
C ILE A 296 25.47 7.55 6.80
N SER A 297 25.25 7.60 8.13
CA SER A 297 24.88 8.81 8.86
C SER A 297 25.95 9.90 8.76
N ASP A 298 27.20 9.56 9.05
CA ASP A 298 28.32 10.51 9.10
C ASP A 298 28.63 11.09 7.70
N ASN A 299 28.31 10.35 6.63
CA ASN A 299 28.41 10.81 5.24
C ASN A 299 27.13 11.50 4.72
N LYS A 300 26.16 11.79 5.58
CA LYS A 300 24.88 12.44 5.24
C LYS A 300 24.06 11.67 4.20
N GLN A 301 24.15 10.33 4.20
CA GLN A 301 23.49 9.46 3.23
C GLN A 301 22.16 8.86 3.72
N ILE A 302 21.66 9.22 4.90
CA ILE A 302 20.43 8.63 5.50
C ILE A 302 19.23 8.69 4.54
N LYS A 303 19.00 9.83 3.87
CA LYS A 303 17.88 9.97 2.92
C LYS A 303 17.99 8.98 1.75
N ASN A 304 19.19 8.85 1.20
CA ASN A 304 19.46 7.93 0.08
C ASN A 304 19.36 6.47 0.52
N TYR A 305 19.81 6.16 1.74
CA TYR A 305 19.61 4.86 2.38
C TYR A 305 18.12 4.51 2.49
N ILE A 306 17.30 5.41 3.05
CA ILE A 306 15.86 5.18 3.22
C ILE A 306 15.18 5.00 1.86
N TYR A 307 15.53 5.83 0.87
CA TYR A 307 14.99 5.71 -0.49
C TYR A 307 15.30 4.36 -1.13
N ASP A 308 16.55 3.92 -1.03
CA ASP A 308 16.99 2.63 -1.56
C ASP A 308 16.34 1.46 -0.83
N LYS A 309 16.29 1.50 0.52
CA LYS A 309 15.61 0.52 1.38
C LYS A 309 14.15 0.31 0.98
N TYR A 310 13.44 1.39 0.68
CA TYR A 310 12.03 1.34 0.28
C TYR A 310 11.81 1.30 -1.24
N MET A 311 12.84 0.93 -2.01
CA MET A 311 12.78 0.75 -3.47
C MET A 311 12.24 1.99 -4.22
N GLY A 312 12.51 3.18 -3.69
CA GLY A 312 12.03 4.47 -4.20
C GLY A 312 10.55 4.77 -3.92
N VAL A 313 9.84 3.92 -3.18
CA VAL A 313 8.44 4.12 -2.77
C VAL A 313 8.38 4.93 -1.46
N ILE A 314 8.96 6.13 -1.51
CA ILE A 314 8.93 7.12 -0.44
C ILE A 314 9.01 8.52 -1.07
N ASP A 315 8.41 9.52 -0.43
CA ASP A 315 8.40 10.91 -0.90
C ASP A 315 9.76 11.57 -0.67
N TYR A 316 10.64 11.40 -1.66
CA TYR A 316 11.95 12.03 -1.74
C TYR A 316 12.32 12.24 -3.22
N PRO A 317 11.88 13.37 -3.81
CA PRO A 317 12.04 13.65 -5.24
C PRO A 317 13.49 13.56 -5.75
N GLU A 318 14.46 13.95 -4.92
CA GLU A 318 15.89 13.91 -5.24
C GLU A 318 16.47 12.49 -5.21
N GLY A 319 15.77 11.52 -4.62
CA GLY A 319 16.25 10.15 -4.45
C GLY A 319 16.62 9.46 -5.77
N GLU A 320 15.84 9.69 -6.82
CA GLU A 320 16.14 9.09 -8.14
C GLU A 320 17.43 9.66 -8.76
N ILE A 321 17.73 10.93 -8.50
CA ILE A 321 18.97 11.58 -8.97
C ILE A 321 20.18 10.95 -8.28
N HIS A 322 20.06 10.64 -6.98
CA HIS A 322 21.15 10.12 -6.15
C HIS A 322 21.31 8.61 -6.18
N LYS A 323 20.39 7.87 -6.79
CA LYS A 323 20.36 6.40 -6.81
C LYS A 323 21.66 5.76 -7.28
N LYS A 324 22.23 6.25 -8.40
CA LYS A 324 23.50 5.71 -8.94
C LYS A 324 24.69 6.02 -8.03
N SER A 325 24.79 7.25 -7.54
CA SER A 325 25.87 7.64 -6.62
C SER A 325 25.80 6.90 -5.29
N TYR A 326 24.59 6.65 -4.77
CA TYR A 326 24.41 5.90 -3.53
C TYR A 326 24.74 4.40 -3.72
N ALA A 327 24.37 3.81 -4.85
CA ALA A 327 24.78 2.44 -5.19
C ALA A 327 26.31 2.30 -5.27
N GLN A 328 27.00 3.29 -5.84
CA GLN A 328 28.46 3.34 -5.86
C GLN A 328 29.03 3.48 -4.43
N PHE A 329 28.48 4.39 -3.63
CA PHE A 329 28.87 4.57 -2.23
C PHE A 329 28.77 3.25 -1.43
N LYS A 330 27.69 2.48 -1.60
CA LYS A 330 27.53 1.16 -0.95
C LYS A 330 28.62 0.17 -1.37
N THR A 331 28.96 0.15 -2.66
CA THR A 331 30.04 -0.70 -3.19
C THR A 331 31.40 -0.30 -2.63
N ASP A 332 31.74 0.98 -2.68
CA ASP A 332 33.04 1.50 -2.25
C ASP A 332 33.30 1.24 -0.76
N HIS A 333 32.25 1.34 0.06
CA HIS A 333 32.33 1.17 1.51
C HIS A 333 31.96 -0.24 1.99
N LYS A 334 31.66 -1.17 1.06
CA LYS A 334 31.26 -2.56 1.38
C LYS A 334 30.14 -2.64 2.41
N ILE A 335 29.11 -1.83 2.20
CA ILE A 335 27.93 -1.77 3.06
C ILE A 335 27.17 -3.11 3.00
N SER A 336 26.77 -3.63 4.15
CA SER A 336 26.05 -4.91 4.26
C SER A 336 24.70 -4.88 3.55
N LYS A 337 24.33 -5.98 2.87
CA LYS A 337 23.00 -6.13 2.25
C LYS A 337 21.87 -6.28 3.27
N GLU A 338 22.19 -6.62 4.51
CA GLU A 338 21.25 -6.83 5.61
C GLU A 338 20.59 -5.52 6.10
N LEU A 339 21.08 -4.35 5.65
CA LEU A 339 20.51 -3.05 6.02
C LEU A 339 19.11 -2.80 5.43
N ASP A 340 18.72 -3.56 4.41
CA ASP A 340 17.46 -3.35 3.68
C ASP A 340 16.25 -3.94 4.41
N GLU A 341 16.47 -4.66 5.52
CA GLU A 341 15.40 -5.28 6.28
C GLU A 341 14.46 -4.28 6.98
N ILE A 342 13.17 -4.62 6.98
CA ILE A 342 12.14 -3.92 7.73
C ILE A 342 12.04 -4.53 9.13
N TYR A 343 12.41 -3.75 10.13
CA TYR A 343 12.58 -4.24 11.50
C TYR A 343 11.35 -4.12 12.38
N PHE A 344 10.43 -3.21 12.06
CA PHE A 344 9.17 -3.08 12.76
C PHE A 344 8.08 -2.57 11.83
N LYS A 345 6.83 -2.83 12.21
CA LYS A 345 5.66 -2.11 11.69
C LYS A 345 4.88 -1.52 12.85
N LEU A 346 4.31 -0.35 12.62
CA LEU A 346 3.33 0.29 13.48
C LEU A 346 1.95 -0.02 12.92
N PHE A 347 1.01 -0.44 13.76
CA PHE A 347 -0.32 -0.85 13.28
C PHE A 347 -1.45 -0.48 14.25
N TYR A 348 -2.66 -0.31 13.71
CA TYR A 348 -3.91 -0.32 14.48
C TYR A 348 -4.75 -1.52 14.05
N ASN A 349 -5.34 -2.19 15.03
CA ASN A 349 -6.40 -3.16 14.79
C ASN A 349 -7.74 -2.43 14.65
N LEU A 350 -8.57 -2.88 13.72
CA LEU A 350 -9.85 -2.24 13.38
C LEU A 350 -11.06 -3.15 13.62
N ASP A 351 -10.84 -4.32 14.20
CA ASP A 351 -11.85 -5.34 14.48
C ASP A 351 -12.45 -5.21 15.88
#